data_AF-A0AB39TSJ6-F1
#
_entry.id   AF-A0AB39TSJ6-F1
#
_cell.length_a   1.000
_cell.length_b   1.000
_cell.length_c   1.000
_cell.angle_alpha   90.00
_cell.angle_beta   90.00
_cell.angle_gamma   90.00
#
_symmetry.space_group_name_H-M   'P 1'
#
loop_
_entity.id
_entity.type
_entity.pdbx_description
1 polymer ?
#
loop_
_entity_poly.entity_id
_entity_poly.type
_entity_poly.pdbx_seq_one_letter_code
_entity_poly.pdbx_strand_id
1 'polypeptide(L)'
;MSNDFDLLLHFNPAGLHEAAKAWRGLANGARSAENRHRSQVNGPLRQAKWEGSDADYAFSTMVRTEQILEVVRVESAAAALALDTVADRISQAQTNLKNAVRRAEEWGLTVSSEGTVSLPPLSKAEQNDPEARADPERKALATLRGDAQERINKALTDAKEASDRGERALGHLGGGVLTQPRVFGSVADTATDVKAVAKDLGLADPYVPDNKDPQKSADWWKSLTPEQQSNYLALYPDRIGPLDGLPATVRDEANRLALDQQLDQMRAGNARGSGMTSEEYNKREQDLMAVKAALDERDNAAEDKQVFLLGLDTKAYGGDGKAIVAIGNPDTADHTAVMVPGTGTTIASTSGQLARINDMQEAAKQASKGTNQKVSVISWLGYDAPEIPVVQGNLAIAGTTRAEDGAEALRQFTQGTRVAQGDHHSHLSVLSHSYGTTVVGVAASGGQGLGADDIVAIASPGMTVQRADQLQIDPHHFWTGRASDDDINLFTGLTLGGDPMIDRFGGNNFQVDTSGHSGYWDEGSKSLDNQGRIIVGKEPTTVPKNPGPPIK
;
A
#
# COMPACT_ATOMS: atom_id res chain seq x y z
N MET A 1 27.50 35.80 -26.12
CA MET A 1 26.51 34.79 -25.66
C MET A 1 27.24 33.47 -25.64
N SER A 2 27.26 32.77 -24.51
CA SER A 2 27.87 31.42 -24.44
C SER A 2 27.03 30.48 -25.32
N ASN A 3 27.69 29.66 -26.14
CA ASN A 3 27.02 28.70 -27.04
C ASN A 3 26.74 27.38 -26.29
N ASP A 4 25.88 26.52 -26.84
CA ASP A 4 25.45 25.27 -26.17
C ASP A 4 26.64 24.35 -25.83
N PHE A 5 27.71 24.36 -26.63
CA PHE A 5 28.93 23.60 -26.36
C PHE A 5 29.63 24.08 -25.10
N ASP A 6 29.85 25.39 -24.99
CA ASP A 6 30.49 26.01 -23.83
C ASP A 6 29.61 25.89 -22.56
N LEU A 7 28.29 26.04 -22.70
CA LEU A 7 27.33 25.84 -21.61
C LEU A 7 27.37 24.40 -21.08
N LEU A 8 27.33 23.39 -21.97
CA LEU A 8 27.36 21.99 -21.57
C LEU A 8 28.71 21.61 -20.95
N LEU A 9 29.83 22.10 -21.51
CA LEU A 9 31.18 21.81 -21.01
C LEU A 9 31.37 22.25 -19.55
N HIS A 10 30.76 23.38 -19.19
CA HIS A 10 30.85 23.99 -17.86
C HIS A 10 29.60 23.78 -16.99
N PHE A 11 28.62 23.01 -17.46
CA PHE A 11 27.40 22.71 -16.69
C PHE A 11 27.75 22.12 -15.32
N ASN A 12 27.12 22.66 -14.26
CA ASN A 12 27.27 22.16 -12.91
C ASN A 12 25.93 21.56 -12.43
N PRO A 13 25.82 20.22 -12.30
CA PRO A 13 24.57 19.58 -11.87
C PRO A 13 24.23 19.84 -10.40
N ALA A 14 25.20 20.27 -9.58
CA ALA A 14 25.00 20.45 -8.14
C ALA A 14 23.85 21.43 -7.83
N GLY A 15 23.67 22.46 -8.65
CA GLY A 15 22.55 23.40 -8.48
C GLY A 15 21.18 22.74 -8.61
N LEU A 16 21.01 21.83 -9.57
CA LEU A 16 19.76 21.10 -9.77
C LEU A 16 19.54 20.05 -8.67
N HIS A 17 20.59 19.33 -8.25
CA HIS A 17 20.47 18.36 -7.15
C HIS A 17 20.16 19.03 -5.81
N GLU A 18 20.75 20.20 -5.51
CA GLU A 18 20.40 20.95 -4.29
C GLU A 18 18.97 21.50 -4.37
N ALA A 19 18.50 21.92 -5.55
CA ALA A 19 17.10 22.28 -5.75
C ALA A 19 16.17 21.08 -5.54
N ALA A 20 16.49 19.91 -6.11
CA ALA A 20 15.73 18.68 -5.92
C ALA A 20 15.66 18.28 -4.45
N LYS A 21 16.79 18.37 -3.73
CA LYS A 21 16.85 18.15 -2.28
C LYS A 21 15.98 19.13 -1.50
N ALA A 22 15.94 20.40 -1.89
CA ALA A 22 15.06 21.39 -1.26
C ALA A 22 13.58 21.05 -1.47
N TRP A 23 13.19 20.64 -2.69
CA TRP A 23 11.84 20.15 -2.99
C TRP A 23 11.48 18.88 -2.21
N ARG A 24 12.39 17.91 -2.08
CA ARG A 24 12.21 16.76 -1.18
C ARG A 24 12.03 17.19 0.28
N GLY A 25 12.78 18.20 0.72
CA GLY A 25 12.62 18.81 2.03
C GLY A 25 11.21 19.38 2.24
N LEU A 26 10.66 20.06 1.23
CA LEU A 26 9.29 20.59 1.27
C LEU A 26 8.26 19.45 1.29
N ALA A 27 8.43 18.40 0.48
CA ALA A 27 7.56 17.23 0.48
C ALA A 27 7.49 16.56 1.86
N ASN A 28 8.66 16.35 2.48
CA ASN A 28 8.78 15.79 3.83
C ASN A 28 8.20 16.72 4.91
N GLY A 29 8.38 18.03 4.76
CA GLY A 29 7.79 19.04 5.63
C GLY A 29 6.27 19.02 5.59
N ALA A 30 5.69 18.93 4.38
CA ALA A 30 4.24 18.83 4.18
C ALA A 30 3.66 17.55 4.77
N ARG A 31 4.30 16.39 4.53
CA ARG A 31 3.97 15.11 5.17
C ARG A 31 3.96 15.21 6.70
N SER A 32 5.01 15.83 7.26
CA SER A 32 5.15 15.99 8.72
C SER A 32 4.12 16.98 9.30
N ALA A 33 3.74 18.00 8.53
CA ALA A 33 2.69 18.93 8.91
C ALA A 33 1.31 18.27 8.88
N GLU A 34 1.03 17.45 7.88
CA GLU A 34 -0.22 16.68 7.75
C GLU A 34 -0.38 15.71 8.92
N ASN A 35 0.65 14.89 9.21
CA ASN A 35 0.62 13.96 10.33
C ASN A 35 0.41 14.66 11.67
N ARG A 36 1.01 15.84 11.89
CA ARG A 36 0.77 16.66 13.08
C ARG A 36 -0.63 17.25 13.11
N HIS A 37 -1.15 17.71 11.98
CA HIS A 37 -2.52 18.22 11.89
C HIS A 37 -3.54 17.13 12.27
N ARG A 38 -3.39 15.94 11.70
CA ARG A 38 -4.22 14.78 12.01
C ARG A 38 -4.15 14.39 13.49
N SER A 39 -2.95 14.20 14.02
CA SER A 39 -2.75 13.76 15.41
C SER A 39 -2.98 14.83 16.49
N GLN A 40 -2.79 16.11 16.19
CA GLN A 40 -2.84 17.18 17.21
C GLN A 40 -4.03 18.14 17.06
N VAL A 41 -4.78 18.05 15.96
CA VAL A 41 -5.96 18.91 15.72
C VAL A 41 -7.20 18.07 15.42
N ASN A 42 -7.23 17.37 14.29
CA ASN A 42 -8.43 16.65 13.81
C ASN A 42 -8.80 15.49 14.76
N GLY A 43 -7.85 14.61 15.08
CA GLY A 43 -8.04 13.48 15.99
C GLY A 43 -8.56 13.87 17.38
N PRO A 44 -7.93 14.80 18.12
CA PRO A 44 -8.42 15.25 19.43
C PRO A 44 -9.85 15.80 19.38
N LEU A 45 -10.21 16.56 18.35
CA LEU A 45 -11.55 17.13 18.20
C LEU A 45 -12.61 16.05 17.92
N ARG A 46 -12.28 15.05 17.10
CA ARG A 46 -13.15 13.89 16.88
C ARG A 46 -13.34 13.06 18.15
N GLN A 47 -12.25 12.80 18.89
CA GLN A 47 -12.31 12.09 20.17
C GLN A 47 -13.14 12.84 21.22
N ALA A 48 -13.09 14.17 21.22
CA ALA A 48 -13.92 15.01 22.07
C ALA A 48 -15.40 15.02 21.65
N LYS A 49 -15.77 14.34 20.56
CA LYS A 49 -17.12 14.33 19.97
C LYS A 49 -17.64 15.74 19.70
N TRP A 50 -16.78 16.61 19.16
CA TRP A 50 -17.19 17.95 18.76
C TRP A 50 -18.18 17.87 17.60
N GLU A 51 -19.40 18.37 17.80
CA GLU A 51 -20.51 18.27 16.86
C GLU A 51 -21.28 19.59 16.71
N GLY A 52 -22.11 19.69 15.68
CA GLY A 52 -22.91 20.87 15.34
C GLY A 52 -22.39 21.62 14.12
N SER A 53 -23.14 22.64 13.67
CA SER A 53 -22.86 23.35 12.41
C SER A 53 -21.47 23.97 12.33
N ASP A 54 -20.96 24.48 13.46
CA ASP A 54 -19.63 25.08 13.53
C ASP A 54 -18.53 24.01 13.44
N ALA A 55 -18.76 22.84 14.05
CA ALA A 55 -17.87 21.69 13.94
C ALA A 55 -17.83 21.19 12.48
N ASP A 56 -18.99 21.07 11.82
CA ASP A 56 -19.08 20.65 10.42
C ASP A 56 -18.29 21.58 9.50
N TYR A 57 -18.43 22.90 9.68
CA TYR A 57 -17.67 23.89 8.90
C TYR A 57 -16.16 23.83 9.19
N ALA A 58 -15.79 23.65 10.47
CA ALA A 58 -14.40 23.53 10.88
C ALA A 58 -13.75 22.25 10.30
N PHE A 59 -14.41 21.10 10.39
CA PHE A 59 -13.92 19.84 9.82
C PHE A 59 -13.79 19.93 8.30
N SER A 60 -14.73 20.58 7.61
CA SER A 60 -14.62 20.84 6.17
C SER A 60 -13.36 21.68 5.83
N THR A 61 -13.08 22.70 6.63
CA THR A 61 -11.87 23.55 6.47
C THR A 61 -10.58 22.77 6.79
N MET A 62 -10.62 21.90 7.79
CA MET A 62 -9.51 21.01 8.17
C MET A 62 -9.18 20.01 7.06
N VAL A 63 -10.20 19.37 6.46
CA VAL A 63 -10.03 18.50 5.29
C VAL A 63 -9.34 19.25 4.15
N ARG A 64 -9.75 20.48 3.86
CA ARG A 64 -9.09 21.30 2.84
C ARG A 64 -7.62 21.59 3.15
N THR A 65 -7.29 21.76 4.42
CA THR A 65 -5.89 21.99 4.85
C THR A 65 -5.06 20.73 4.63
N GLU A 66 -5.59 19.55 4.98
CA GLU A 66 -4.95 18.26 4.72
C GLU A 66 -4.71 18.06 3.21
N GLN A 67 -5.72 18.33 2.37
CA GLN A 67 -5.61 18.25 0.91
C GLN A 67 -4.52 19.18 0.34
N ILE A 68 -4.38 20.40 0.86
CA ILE A 68 -3.32 21.33 0.44
C ILE A 68 -1.94 20.77 0.77
N LEU A 69 -1.76 20.22 1.98
CA LEU A 69 -0.49 19.63 2.39
C LEU A 69 -0.16 18.39 1.55
N GLU A 70 -1.16 17.59 1.22
CA GLU A 70 -1.02 16.43 0.36
C GLU A 70 -0.61 16.81 -1.07
N VAL A 71 -1.26 17.83 -1.67
CA VAL A 71 -0.86 18.38 -2.97
C VAL A 71 0.60 18.84 -2.92
N VAL A 72 0.96 19.65 -1.92
CA VAL A 72 2.35 20.12 -1.76
C VAL A 72 3.31 18.95 -1.63
N ARG A 73 2.95 17.88 -0.92
CA ARG A 73 3.79 16.68 -0.77
C ARG A 73 4.05 16.00 -2.11
N VAL A 74 3.00 15.68 -2.87
CA VAL A 74 3.12 14.90 -4.11
C VAL A 74 3.79 15.73 -5.20
N GLU A 75 3.34 16.98 -5.42
CA GLU A 75 3.90 17.89 -6.42
C GLU A 75 5.39 18.18 -6.17
N SER A 76 5.78 18.40 -4.91
CA SER A 76 7.18 18.65 -4.56
C SER A 76 8.06 17.41 -4.76
N ALA A 77 7.54 16.21 -4.48
CA ALA A 77 8.25 14.96 -4.77
C ALA A 77 8.45 14.75 -6.28
N ALA A 78 7.42 15.06 -7.08
CA ALA A 78 7.50 15.00 -8.54
C ALA A 78 8.49 16.03 -9.12
N ALA A 79 8.53 17.25 -8.57
CA ALA A 79 9.47 18.28 -8.96
C ALA A 79 10.91 17.86 -8.68
N ALA A 80 11.17 17.26 -7.52
CA ALA A 80 12.47 16.71 -7.19
C ALA A 80 12.90 15.60 -8.16
N LEU A 81 12.00 14.64 -8.45
CA LEU A 81 12.25 13.58 -9.42
C LEU A 81 12.64 14.15 -10.80
N ALA A 82 11.91 15.16 -11.27
CA ALA A 82 12.20 15.81 -12.55
C ALA A 82 13.58 16.49 -12.54
N LEU A 83 13.90 17.25 -11.50
CA LEU A 83 15.16 17.97 -11.37
C LEU A 83 16.36 17.02 -11.30
N ASP A 84 16.30 15.95 -10.51
CA ASP A 84 17.37 14.95 -10.44
C ASP A 84 17.54 14.23 -11.78
N THR A 85 16.45 13.81 -12.41
CA THR A 85 16.49 13.12 -13.71
C THR A 85 17.16 13.99 -14.79
N VAL A 86 16.84 15.29 -14.80
CA VAL A 86 17.44 16.26 -15.74
C VAL A 86 18.91 16.46 -15.42
N ALA A 87 19.26 16.63 -14.14
CA ALA A 87 20.64 16.80 -13.70
C ALA A 87 21.52 15.61 -14.10
N ASP A 88 21.05 14.39 -13.87
CA ASP A 88 21.76 13.15 -14.21
C ASP A 88 21.96 13.01 -15.71
N ARG A 89 20.93 13.30 -16.51
CA ARG A 89 21.00 13.18 -17.97
C ARG A 89 21.90 14.24 -18.61
N ILE A 90 21.83 15.49 -18.16
CA ILE A 90 22.76 16.53 -18.63
C ILE A 90 24.19 16.22 -18.17
N SER A 91 24.39 15.68 -16.97
CA SER A 91 25.71 15.22 -16.51
C SER A 91 26.27 14.08 -17.36
N GLN A 92 25.43 13.12 -17.75
CA GLN A 92 25.82 12.06 -18.66
C GLN A 92 26.17 12.61 -20.05
N ALA A 93 25.38 13.54 -20.58
CA ALA A 93 25.65 14.22 -21.84
C ALA A 93 26.97 15.02 -21.78
N GLN A 94 27.22 15.76 -20.70
CA GLN A 94 28.49 16.46 -20.47
C GLN A 94 29.66 15.49 -20.43
N THR A 95 29.52 14.35 -19.75
CA THR A 95 30.57 13.33 -19.69
C THR A 95 30.89 12.79 -21.08
N ASN A 96 29.87 12.55 -21.90
CA ASN A 96 30.02 12.14 -23.29
C ASN A 96 30.71 13.22 -24.13
N LEU A 97 30.35 14.50 -23.94
CA LEU A 97 30.99 15.64 -24.59
C LEU A 97 32.49 15.70 -24.25
N LYS A 98 32.84 15.71 -22.96
CA LYS A 98 34.23 15.77 -22.49
C LYS A 98 35.06 14.60 -23.03
N ASN A 99 34.47 13.40 -23.09
CA ASN A 99 35.12 12.23 -23.68
C ASN A 99 35.33 12.37 -25.19
N ALA A 100 34.38 12.94 -25.92
CA ALA A 100 34.50 13.18 -27.36
C ALA A 100 35.59 14.22 -27.67
N VAL A 101 35.63 15.32 -26.91
CA VAL A 101 36.67 16.37 -27.05
C VAL A 101 38.05 15.80 -26.78
N ARG A 102 38.24 15.12 -25.64
CA ARG A 102 39.53 14.48 -25.29
C ARG A 102 39.99 13.51 -26.37
N ARG A 103 39.09 12.70 -26.92
CA ARG A 103 39.44 11.73 -27.97
C ARG A 103 39.78 12.42 -29.31
N ALA A 104 39.12 13.52 -29.64
CA ALA A 104 39.49 14.32 -30.80
C ALA A 104 40.92 14.88 -30.65
N GLU A 105 41.26 15.40 -29.47
CA GLU A 105 42.61 15.91 -29.15
C GLU A 105 43.67 14.80 -29.18
N GLU A 106 43.36 13.61 -28.66
CA GLU A 106 44.24 12.42 -28.74
C GLU A 106 44.53 11.99 -30.18
N TRP A 107 43.58 12.23 -31.10
CA TRP A 107 43.76 12.00 -32.55
C TRP A 107 44.45 13.17 -33.27
N GLY A 108 44.90 14.21 -32.55
CA GLY A 108 45.55 15.38 -33.14
C GLY A 108 44.57 16.34 -33.86
N LEU A 109 43.27 16.17 -33.66
CA LEU A 109 42.26 17.09 -34.19
C LEU A 109 42.12 18.30 -33.27
N THR A 110 41.66 19.42 -33.83
CA THR A 110 41.39 20.64 -33.06
C THR A 110 39.90 20.81 -32.86
N VAL A 111 39.46 21.14 -31.64
CA VAL A 111 38.06 21.47 -31.34
C VAL A 111 37.97 22.96 -31.04
N SER A 112 37.09 23.67 -31.77
CA SER A 112 36.88 25.10 -31.53
C SER A 112 36.08 25.35 -30.24
N SER A 113 36.02 26.60 -29.80
CA SER A 113 35.14 27.04 -28.71
C SER A 113 33.63 26.90 -29.02
N GLU A 114 33.28 26.50 -30.24
CA GLU A 114 31.92 26.22 -30.67
C GLU A 114 31.65 24.72 -30.83
N GLY A 115 32.65 23.86 -30.53
CA GLY A 115 32.53 22.41 -30.67
C GLY A 115 32.74 21.88 -32.10
N THR A 116 33.28 22.71 -33.01
CA THR A 116 33.60 22.28 -34.37
C THR A 116 34.96 21.58 -34.40
N VAL A 117 34.97 20.33 -34.85
CA VAL A 117 36.19 19.51 -35.00
C VAL A 117 36.83 19.77 -36.36
N SER A 118 38.09 20.18 -36.36
CA SER A 118 38.86 20.50 -37.55
C SER A 118 40.10 19.61 -37.68
N LEU A 119 40.49 19.37 -38.93
CA LEU A 119 41.78 18.76 -39.22
C LEU A 119 42.92 19.72 -38.82
N PRO A 120 44.09 19.21 -38.45
CA PRO A 120 45.27 20.04 -38.29
C PRO A 120 45.53 20.87 -39.57
N PRO A 121 45.90 22.16 -39.42
CA PRO A 121 46.22 23.01 -40.55
C PRO A 121 47.44 22.46 -41.31
N LEU A 122 47.38 22.50 -42.65
CA LEU A 122 48.55 22.18 -43.49
C LEU A 122 49.63 23.24 -43.28
N SER A 123 50.90 22.81 -43.27
CA SER A 123 52.03 23.73 -43.29
C SER A 123 52.02 24.56 -44.59
N LYS A 124 52.73 25.70 -44.59
CA LYS A 124 52.83 26.56 -45.79
C LYS A 124 53.37 25.83 -47.02
N ALA A 125 54.21 24.80 -46.83
CA ALA A 125 54.74 23.99 -47.92
C ALA A 125 53.68 23.04 -48.52
N GLU A 126 52.83 22.46 -47.68
CA GLU A 126 51.81 21.47 -48.08
C GLU A 126 50.53 22.11 -48.63
N GLN A 127 50.27 23.39 -48.34
CA GLN A 127 49.04 24.08 -48.76
C GLN A 127 48.83 24.11 -50.30
N ASN A 128 49.93 24.13 -51.05
CA ASN A 128 49.95 24.14 -52.52
C ASN A 128 50.24 22.77 -53.14
N ASP A 129 50.33 21.71 -52.33
CA ASP A 129 50.61 20.35 -52.78
C ASP A 129 49.30 19.54 -52.90
N PRO A 130 48.89 19.12 -54.11
CA PRO A 130 47.73 18.27 -54.31
C PRO A 130 47.85 16.88 -53.64
N GLU A 131 49.07 16.34 -53.51
CA GLU A 131 49.32 15.03 -52.92
C GLU A 131 49.15 15.05 -51.40
N ALA A 132 49.55 16.14 -50.73
CA ALA A 132 49.33 16.35 -49.30
C ALA A 132 47.83 16.36 -48.91
N ARG A 133 46.94 16.69 -49.86
CA ARG A 133 45.48 16.58 -49.68
C ARG A 133 44.94 15.18 -49.95
N ALA A 134 45.65 14.37 -50.72
CA ALA A 134 45.28 13.00 -51.08
C ALA A 134 45.85 11.93 -50.13
N ASP A 135 46.74 12.32 -49.22
CA ASP A 135 47.41 11.51 -48.20
C ASP A 135 46.43 10.58 -47.45
N PRO A 136 46.66 9.25 -47.45
CA PRO A 136 45.90 8.29 -46.67
C PRO A 136 45.76 8.62 -45.18
N GLU A 137 46.78 9.17 -44.53
CA GLU A 137 46.73 9.53 -43.10
C GLU A 137 45.76 10.70 -42.87
N ARG A 138 45.83 11.72 -43.74
CA ARG A 138 44.90 12.86 -43.69
C ARG A 138 43.45 12.44 -43.98
N LYS A 139 43.24 11.45 -44.86
CA LYS A 139 41.91 10.84 -45.08
C LYS A 139 41.41 10.10 -43.85
N ALA A 140 42.26 9.33 -43.18
CA ALA A 140 41.89 8.65 -41.94
C ALA A 140 41.51 9.65 -40.83
N LEU A 141 42.27 10.73 -40.67
CA LEU A 141 41.92 11.83 -39.77
C LEU A 141 40.59 12.50 -40.13
N ALA A 142 40.24 12.60 -41.42
CA ALA A 142 38.97 13.16 -41.85
C ALA A 142 37.76 12.30 -41.43
N THR A 143 37.92 10.98 -41.42
CA THR A 143 36.94 10.03 -40.85
C THR A 143 36.83 10.19 -39.34
N LEU A 144 37.95 10.16 -38.61
CA LEU A 144 37.98 10.35 -37.15
C LEU A 144 37.38 11.70 -36.72
N ARG A 145 37.61 12.75 -37.51
CA ARG A 145 36.96 14.07 -37.33
C ARG A 145 35.45 13.97 -37.47
N GLY A 146 34.94 13.22 -38.44
CA GLY A 146 33.52 12.95 -38.59
C GLY A 146 32.94 12.28 -37.34
N ASP A 147 33.58 11.20 -36.88
CA ASP A 147 33.15 10.45 -35.69
C ASP A 147 33.16 11.31 -34.41
N ALA A 148 34.21 12.11 -34.23
CA ALA A 148 34.32 13.05 -33.10
C ALA A 148 33.23 14.13 -33.16
N GLN A 149 33.00 14.72 -34.34
CA GLN A 149 31.95 15.73 -34.53
C GLN A 149 30.56 15.15 -34.25
N GLU A 150 30.28 13.93 -34.71
CA GLU A 150 29.01 13.26 -34.47
C GLU A 150 28.78 13.02 -32.97
N ARG A 151 29.81 12.58 -32.24
CA ARG A 151 29.73 12.38 -30.79
C ARG A 151 29.50 13.68 -30.02
N ILE A 152 30.17 14.77 -30.42
CA ILE A 152 29.95 16.10 -29.84
C ILE A 152 28.51 16.55 -30.11
N ASN A 153 28.04 16.47 -31.36
CA ASN A 153 26.68 16.85 -31.74
C ASN A 153 25.64 16.04 -30.96
N LYS A 154 25.85 14.72 -30.84
CA LYS A 154 24.97 13.84 -30.07
C LYS A 154 24.91 14.24 -28.60
N ALA A 155 26.04 14.54 -27.96
CA ALA A 155 26.05 14.99 -26.58
C ALA A 155 25.27 16.30 -26.39
N LEU A 156 25.37 17.25 -27.33
CA LEU A 156 24.59 18.48 -27.31
C LEU A 156 23.09 18.21 -27.50
N THR A 157 22.72 17.34 -28.44
CA THR A 157 21.32 16.92 -28.63
C THR A 157 20.75 16.24 -27.40
N ASP A 158 21.49 15.31 -26.79
CA ASP A 158 21.07 14.58 -25.59
C ASP A 158 20.85 15.54 -24.40
N ALA A 159 21.72 16.55 -24.23
CA ALA A 159 21.57 17.57 -23.19
C ALA A 159 20.35 18.48 -23.44
N LYS A 160 20.15 18.92 -24.69
CA LYS A 160 18.97 19.73 -25.08
C LYS A 160 17.68 18.94 -24.86
N GLU A 161 17.65 17.68 -25.27
CA GLU A 161 16.51 16.81 -25.06
C GLU A 161 16.20 16.61 -23.57
N ALA A 162 17.22 16.42 -22.73
CA ALA A 162 17.05 16.36 -21.29
C ALA A 162 16.43 17.65 -20.72
N SER A 163 16.91 18.82 -21.16
CA SER A 163 16.36 20.12 -20.79
C SER A 163 14.90 20.27 -21.22
N ASP A 164 14.59 20.02 -22.49
CA ASP A 164 13.24 20.17 -23.06
C ASP A 164 12.24 19.20 -22.40
N ARG A 165 12.67 17.97 -22.08
CA ARG A 165 11.86 17.01 -21.30
C ARG A 165 11.62 17.50 -19.89
N GLY A 166 12.64 18.06 -19.24
CA GLY A 166 12.54 18.67 -17.92
C GLY A 166 11.56 19.83 -17.87
N GLU A 167 11.60 20.72 -18.85
CA GLU A 167 10.68 21.85 -18.99
C GLU A 167 9.22 21.36 -19.08
N ARG A 168 8.94 20.38 -19.95
CA ARG A 168 7.58 19.82 -20.08
C ARG A 168 7.13 19.14 -18.79
N ALA A 169 8.00 18.34 -18.17
CA ALA A 169 7.71 17.66 -16.91
C ALA A 169 7.35 18.66 -15.81
N LEU A 170 8.19 19.67 -15.57
CA LEU A 170 7.93 20.72 -14.59
C LEU A 170 6.71 21.58 -14.95
N GLY A 171 6.36 21.68 -16.23
CA GLY A 171 5.17 22.39 -16.71
C GLY A 171 3.84 21.77 -16.26
N HIS A 172 3.80 20.48 -15.92
CA HIS A 172 2.60 19.86 -15.32
C HIS A 172 2.41 20.28 -13.85
N LEU A 173 3.51 20.54 -13.13
CA LEU A 173 3.53 20.74 -11.68
C LEU A 173 3.19 22.18 -11.28
N GLY A 174 2.05 22.67 -11.75
CA GLY A 174 1.61 24.05 -11.56
C GLY A 174 1.06 24.30 -10.16
N GLY A 175 1.55 25.35 -9.48
CA GLY A 175 0.95 25.86 -8.23
C GLY A 175 -0.48 26.44 -8.37
N GLY A 176 -1.10 26.33 -9.56
CA GLY A 176 -2.49 26.70 -9.82
C GLY A 176 -3.47 25.99 -8.88
N VAL A 177 -3.18 24.74 -8.54
CA VAL A 177 -3.94 23.92 -7.59
C VAL A 177 -4.01 24.57 -6.20
N LEU A 178 -2.96 25.30 -5.80
CA LEU A 178 -2.86 25.98 -4.51
C LEU A 178 -3.43 27.40 -4.51
N THR A 179 -3.49 28.05 -5.67
CA THR A 179 -3.89 29.47 -5.82
C THR A 179 -5.32 29.66 -6.31
N GLN A 180 -5.88 28.67 -7.00
CA GLN A 180 -7.30 28.55 -7.31
C GLN A 180 -7.81 27.20 -6.83
N PRO A 181 -7.92 27.00 -5.51
CA PRO A 181 -8.26 25.69 -4.98
C PRO A 181 -9.66 25.34 -5.48
N ARG A 182 -9.75 24.29 -6.30
CA ARG A 182 -11.03 23.67 -6.57
C ARG A 182 -11.54 23.11 -5.25
N VAL A 183 -12.86 23.06 -5.09
CA VAL A 183 -13.45 22.43 -3.90
C VAL A 183 -13.06 20.95 -3.85
N PHE A 184 -12.89 20.31 -5.01
CA PHE A 184 -12.51 18.90 -5.17
C PHE A 184 -11.65 18.68 -6.42
N GLY A 185 -10.88 17.59 -6.42
CA GLY A 185 -10.14 17.06 -7.57
C GLY A 185 -8.65 17.42 -7.57
N SER A 186 -8.25 18.36 -6.73
CA SER A 186 -6.88 18.83 -6.61
C SER A 186 -5.89 17.75 -6.18
N VAL A 187 -6.28 16.87 -5.26
CA VAL A 187 -5.45 15.75 -4.80
C VAL A 187 -5.41 14.66 -5.88
N ALA A 188 -6.55 14.35 -6.50
CA ALA A 188 -6.62 13.37 -7.58
C ALA A 188 -5.81 13.79 -8.83
N ASP A 189 -5.78 15.09 -9.14
CA ASP A 189 -5.01 15.67 -10.23
C ASP A 189 -3.50 15.38 -10.04
N THR A 190 -2.98 15.40 -8.81
CA THR A 190 -1.56 15.11 -8.55
C THR A 190 -1.12 13.72 -9.04
N ALA A 191 -1.96 12.69 -8.90
CA ALA A 191 -1.67 11.35 -9.40
C ALA A 191 -1.62 11.30 -10.94
N THR A 192 -2.36 12.21 -11.60
CA THR A 192 -2.31 12.40 -13.06
C THR A 192 -1.04 13.13 -13.46
N ASP A 193 -0.65 14.17 -12.72
CA ASP A 193 0.55 14.97 -12.96
C ASP A 193 1.82 14.13 -12.78
N VAL A 194 1.89 13.27 -11.75
CA VAL A 194 2.98 12.30 -11.57
C VAL A 194 3.15 11.39 -12.79
N LYS A 195 2.04 10.89 -13.36
CA LYS A 195 2.09 10.05 -14.57
C LYS A 195 2.55 10.86 -15.79
N ALA A 196 2.12 12.11 -15.92
CA ALA A 196 2.54 13.00 -16.99
C ALA A 196 4.04 13.34 -16.90
N VAL A 197 4.54 13.66 -15.69
CA VAL A 197 5.97 13.87 -15.41
C VAL A 197 6.78 12.65 -15.80
N ALA A 198 6.42 11.46 -15.33
CA ALA A 198 7.13 10.23 -15.65
C ALA A 198 7.16 9.96 -17.17
N LYS A 199 6.04 10.20 -17.86
CA LYS A 199 5.93 10.05 -19.31
C LYS A 199 6.81 11.04 -20.07
N ASP A 200 6.80 12.32 -19.71
CA ASP A 200 7.60 13.34 -20.42
C ASP A 200 9.09 13.20 -20.17
N LEU A 201 9.47 12.73 -18.99
CA LEU A 201 10.83 12.30 -18.72
C LEU A 201 11.16 10.99 -19.45
N GLY A 202 10.18 10.21 -19.92
CA GLY A 202 10.41 8.90 -20.52
C GLY A 202 11.02 7.92 -19.52
N LEU A 203 10.55 7.97 -18.27
CA LEU A 203 10.89 7.00 -17.25
C LEU A 203 10.13 5.70 -17.53
N ALA A 204 10.78 4.58 -17.26
CA ALA A 204 10.09 3.30 -17.22
C ALA A 204 9.11 3.27 -16.04
N ASP A 205 8.10 2.41 -16.13
CA ASP A 205 7.26 2.12 -14.96
C ASP A 205 8.15 1.63 -13.82
N PRO A 206 8.10 2.24 -12.62
CA PRO A 206 8.96 1.83 -11.54
C PRO A 206 8.67 0.37 -11.17
N TYR A 207 9.75 -0.37 -10.89
CA TYR A 207 9.60 -1.72 -10.38
C TYR A 207 8.96 -1.67 -8.98
N VAL A 208 7.87 -2.41 -8.83
CA VAL A 208 7.20 -2.71 -7.56
C VAL A 208 6.85 -4.21 -7.60
N PRO A 209 7.16 -4.99 -6.55
CA PRO A 209 6.81 -6.42 -6.48
C PRO A 209 5.31 -6.68 -6.70
N ASP A 210 4.96 -7.86 -7.21
CA ASP A 210 3.58 -8.23 -7.57
C ASP A 210 2.70 -8.69 -6.38
N ASN A 211 3.20 -8.47 -5.16
CA ASN A 211 2.60 -8.87 -3.88
C ASN A 211 2.35 -10.37 -3.66
N LYS A 212 2.98 -11.27 -4.44
CA LYS A 212 2.80 -12.73 -4.24
C LYS A 212 3.76 -13.34 -3.23
N ASP A 213 4.83 -12.63 -2.91
CA ASP A 213 5.89 -13.08 -2.02
C ASP A 213 6.23 -11.94 -1.06
N PRO A 214 5.70 -11.95 0.17
CA PRO A 214 5.91 -10.88 1.13
C PRO A 214 7.40 -10.66 1.49
N GLN A 215 8.23 -11.71 1.42
CA GLN A 215 9.66 -11.58 1.69
C GLN A 215 10.35 -10.76 0.58
N LYS A 216 10.00 -11.00 -0.69
CA LYS A 216 10.50 -10.16 -1.79
C LYS A 216 10.08 -8.70 -1.66
N SER A 217 8.84 -8.45 -1.24
CA SER A 217 8.36 -7.08 -0.97
C SER A 217 9.21 -6.41 0.11
N ALA A 218 9.46 -7.11 1.22
CA ALA A 218 10.28 -6.60 2.32
C ALA A 218 11.75 -6.36 1.91
N ASP A 219 12.38 -7.31 1.21
CA ASP A 219 13.77 -7.20 0.75
C ASP A 219 13.94 -6.06 -0.25
N TRP A 220 13.00 -5.93 -1.19
CA TRP A 220 12.96 -4.81 -2.12
C TRP A 220 12.86 -3.48 -1.36
N TRP A 221 11.90 -3.34 -0.44
CA TRP A 221 11.72 -2.11 0.33
C TRP A 221 12.97 -1.74 1.14
N LYS A 222 13.63 -2.71 1.77
CA LYS A 222 14.88 -2.53 2.53
C LYS A 222 16.08 -2.16 1.63
N SER A 223 16.05 -2.55 0.36
CA SER A 223 17.11 -2.20 -0.60
C SER A 223 17.07 -0.74 -1.05
N LEU A 224 15.92 -0.07 -0.89
CA LEU A 224 15.72 1.31 -1.25
C LEU A 224 16.36 2.26 -0.22
N THR A 225 16.90 3.37 -0.69
CA THR A 225 17.30 4.47 0.19
C THR A 225 16.08 5.12 0.84
N PRO A 226 16.21 5.80 2.00
CA PRO A 226 15.09 6.54 2.59
C PRO A 226 14.44 7.54 1.64
N GLU A 227 15.23 8.12 0.73
CA GLU A 227 14.75 9.02 -0.31
C GLU A 227 13.88 8.29 -1.33
N GLN A 228 14.35 7.13 -1.83
CA GLN A 228 13.57 6.31 -2.74
C GLN A 228 12.26 5.85 -2.08
N GLN A 229 12.31 5.39 -0.84
CA GLN A 229 11.12 5.01 -0.06
C GLN A 229 10.12 6.17 0.03
N SER A 230 10.59 7.39 0.37
CA SER A 230 9.74 8.58 0.43
C SER A 230 9.12 8.92 -0.93
N ASN A 231 9.88 8.78 -2.03
CA ASN A 231 9.37 9.01 -3.37
C ASN A 231 8.31 7.96 -3.75
N TYR A 232 8.54 6.69 -3.45
CA TYR A 232 7.56 5.63 -3.70
C TYR A 232 6.25 5.85 -2.93
N LEU A 233 6.34 6.25 -1.66
CA LEU A 233 5.18 6.58 -0.83
C LEU A 233 4.36 7.75 -1.42
N ALA A 234 5.02 8.79 -1.89
CA ALA A 234 4.34 9.98 -2.42
C ALA A 234 3.78 9.75 -3.84
N LEU A 235 4.53 9.08 -4.71
CA LEU A 235 4.25 9.01 -6.14
C LEU A 235 3.46 7.76 -6.56
N TYR A 236 3.53 6.68 -5.77
CA TYR A 236 2.90 5.38 -6.10
C TYR A 236 2.15 4.75 -4.90
N PRO A 237 1.34 5.51 -4.15
CA PRO A 237 0.68 5.04 -2.93
C PRO A 237 -0.20 3.79 -3.12
N ASP A 238 -0.94 3.73 -4.23
CA ASP A 238 -1.82 2.63 -4.61
C ASP A 238 -1.07 1.31 -4.89
N ARG A 239 0.23 1.40 -5.23
CA ARG A 239 1.09 0.24 -5.45
C ARG A 239 1.85 -0.18 -4.20
N ILE A 240 2.11 0.74 -3.27
CA ILE A 240 2.85 0.47 -2.02
C ILE A 240 1.93 -0.05 -0.92
N GLY A 241 0.76 0.59 -0.75
CA GLY A 241 -0.18 0.27 0.32
C GLY A 241 -0.59 -1.21 0.38
N PRO A 242 -0.85 -1.89 -0.75
CA PRO A 242 -1.22 -3.31 -0.75
C PRO A 242 -0.10 -4.30 -0.41
N LEU A 243 1.18 -3.88 -0.38
CA LEU A 243 2.30 -4.82 -0.30
C LEU A 243 2.44 -5.46 1.09
N ASP A 244 2.09 -6.73 1.17
CA ASP A 244 2.37 -7.58 2.33
C ASP A 244 3.88 -7.73 2.55
N GLY A 245 4.30 -7.76 3.81
CA GLY A 245 5.71 -7.79 4.22
C GLY A 245 6.34 -6.41 4.45
N LEU A 246 5.72 -5.31 3.97
CA LEU A 246 6.15 -3.96 4.34
C LEU A 246 5.69 -3.61 5.77
N PRO A 247 6.40 -2.70 6.46
CA PRO A 247 5.98 -2.20 7.77
C PRO A 247 4.55 -1.66 7.74
N ALA A 248 3.78 -1.93 8.80
CA ALA A 248 2.41 -1.48 8.96
C ALA A 248 2.27 0.05 8.82
N THR A 249 3.26 0.81 9.30
CA THR A 249 3.30 2.28 9.16
C THR A 249 3.46 2.76 7.71
N VAL A 250 4.23 2.02 6.90
CA VAL A 250 4.43 2.31 5.47
C VAL A 250 3.15 2.00 4.70
N ARG A 251 2.53 0.85 4.99
CA ARG A 251 1.25 0.44 4.39
C ARG A 251 0.14 1.42 4.75
N ASP A 252 0.05 1.82 6.01
CA ASP A 252 -0.92 2.81 6.49
C ASP A 252 -0.78 4.16 5.76
N GLU A 253 0.43 4.72 5.71
CA GLU A 253 0.66 6.00 5.04
C GLU A 253 0.26 5.95 3.56
N ALA A 254 0.67 4.88 2.85
CA ALA A 254 0.37 4.71 1.44
C ALA A 254 -1.13 4.49 1.18
N ASN A 255 -1.79 3.62 1.95
CA ASN A 255 -3.22 3.36 1.77
C ASN A 255 -4.08 4.58 2.14
N ARG A 256 -3.68 5.40 3.14
CA ARG A 256 -4.37 6.64 3.48
C ARG A 256 -4.27 7.67 2.36
N LEU A 257 -3.08 7.86 1.79
CA LEU A 257 -2.88 8.70 0.60
C LEU A 257 -3.75 8.20 -0.58
N ALA A 258 -3.78 6.90 -0.82
CA ALA A 258 -4.63 6.32 -1.87
C ALA A 258 -6.13 6.53 -1.59
N LEU A 259 -6.56 6.44 -0.32
CA LEU A 259 -7.94 6.72 0.09
C LEU A 259 -8.33 8.17 -0.17
N ASP A 260 -7.45 9.12 0.19
CA ASP A 260 -7.68 10.55 0.03
C ASP A 260 -7.75 10.95 -1.45
N GLN A 261 -6.83 10.43 -2.29
CA GLN A 261 -6.87 10.58 -3.75
C GLN A 261 -8.18 10.06 -4.35
N GLN A 262 -8.66 8.90 -3.90
CA GLN A 262 -9.90 8.32 -4.43
C GLN A 262 -11.14 9.10 -3.98
N LEU A 263 -11.21 9.51 -2.71
CA LEU A 263 -12.31 10.34 -2.21
C LEU A 263 -12.38 11.67 -2.95
N ASP A 264 -11.23 12.31 -3.18
CA ASP A 264 -11.18 13.58 -3.91
C ASP A 264 -11.55 13.41 -5.39
N GLN A 265 -11.12 12.31 -6.03
CA GLN A 265 -11.54 11.95 -7.38
C GLN A 265 -13.06 11.76 -7.47
N MET A 266 -13.66 11.10 -6.48
CA MET A 266 -15.10 10.86 -6.45
C MET A 266 -15.89 12.16 -6.26
N ARG A 267 -15.42 13.06 -5.41
CA ARG A 267 -16.08 14.35 -5.19
C ARG A 267 -15.98 15.31 -6.37
N ALA A 268 -14.90 15.24 -7.14
CA ALA A 268 -14.72 16.03 -8.36
C ALA A 268 -15.46 15.44 -9.57
N GLY A 269 -15.61 14.13 -9.58
CA GLY A 269 -16.25 13.38 -10.64
C GLY A 269 -17.77 13.35 -10.50
N ASN A 270 -18.37 12.41 -11.22
CA ASN A 270 -19.75 12.01 -11.04
C ASN A 270 -19.90 10.56 -11.53
N ALA A 271 -21.09 9.99 -11.32
CA ALA A 271 -21.37 8.61 -11.73
C ALA A 271 -21.15 8.36 -13.24
N ARG A 272 -21.30 9.38 -14.10
CA ARG A 272 -21.11 9.24 -15.55
C ARG A 272 -19.63 9.00 -15.88
N GLY A 273 -19.33 7.79 -16.33
CA GLY A 273 -17.96 7.34 -16.65
C GLY A 273 -17.32 6.47 -15.58
N SER A 274 -17.94 6.34 -14.41
CA SER A 274 -17.51 5.39 -13.36
C SER A 274 -17.99 3.95 -13.63
N GLY A 275 -19.01 3.79 -14.47
CA GLY A 275 -19.72 2.51 -14.65
C GLY A 275 -20.77 2.22 -13.58
N MET A 276 -20.92 3.09 -12.57
CA MET A 276 -21.90 2.99 -11.49
C MET A 276 -23.14 3.85 -11.78
N THR A 277 -24.25 3.49 -11.16
CA THR A 277 -25.41 4.38 -10.97
C THR A 277 -25.06 5.52 -10.01
N SER A 278 -25.83 6.61 -10.02
CA SER A 278 -25.64 7.71 -9.07
C SER A 278 -25.80 7.28 -7.62
N GLU A 279 -26.68 6.31 -7.35
CA GLU A 279 -26.90 5.78 -6.00
C GLU A 279 -25.68 4.98 -5.52
N GLU A 280 -25.18 4.04 -6.34
CA GLU A 280 -23.96 3.29 -6.04
C GLU A 280 -22.76 4.21 -5.84
N TYR A 281 -22.61 5.22 -6.70
CA TYR A 281 -21.52 6.20 -6.61
C TYR A 281 -21.54 6.99 -5.30
N ASN A 282 -22.70 7.54 -4.94
CA ASN A 282 -22.86 8.32 -3.70
C ASN A 282 -22.70 7.44 -2.46
N LYS A 283 -23.23 6.22 -2.50
CA LYS A 283 -23.07 5.26 -1.41
C LYS A 283 -21.59 4.91 -1.22
N ARG A 284 -20.88 4.62 -2.30
CA ARG A 284 -19.45 4.34 -2.30
C ARG A 284 -18.65 5.50 -1.69
N GLU A 285 -18.98 6.74 -2.03
CA GLU A 285 -18.34 7.93 -1.44
C GLU A 285 -18.56 7.99 0.07
N GLN A 286 -19.80 7.76 0.53
CA GLN A 286 -20.16 7.74 1.95
C GLN A 286 -19.44 6.62 2.70
N ASP A 287 -19.37 5.42 2.13
CA ASP A 287 -18.67 4.28 2.73
C ASP A 287 -17.17 4.60 2.93
N LEU A 288 -16.51 5.21 1.92
CA LEU A 288 -15.11 5.62 2.02
C LEU A 288 -14.89 6.78 3.00
N MET A 289 -15.83 7.72 3.09
CA MET A 289 -15.79 8.76 4.11
C MET A 289 -15.89 8.17 5.52
N ALA A 290 -16.73 7.15 5.72
CA ALA A 290 -16.85 6.47 6.99
C ALA A 290 -15.54 5.76 7.38
N VAL A 291 -14.87 5.12 6.41
CA VAL A 291 -13.52 4.55 6.61
C VAL A 291 -12.54 5.65 7.04
N LYS A 292 -12.46 6.76 6.29
CA LYS A 292 -11.56 7.88 6.65
C LYS A 292 -11.87 8.43 8.05
N ALA A 293 -13.14 8.64 8.37
CA ALA A 293 -13.55 9.17 9.68
C ALA A 293 -13.14 8.23 10.82
N ALA A 294 -13.29 6.92 10.64
CA ALA A 294 -12.91 5.93 11.64
C ALA A 294 -11.38 5.85 11.84
N LEU A 295 -10.61 6.09 10.77
CA LEU A 295 -9.15 6.24 10.85
C LEU A 295 -8.76 7.54 11.59
N ASP A 296 -9.32 8.68 11.16
CA ASP A 296 -9.05 10.00 11.73
C ASP A 296 -9.35 10.07 13.25
N GLU A 297 -10.42 9.41 13.71
CA GLU A 297 -10.81 9.37 15.14
C GLU A 297 -9.69 8.80 16.04
N ARG A 298 -8.80 7.96 15.48
CA ARG A 298 -7.74 7.28 16.23
C ARG A 298 -6.33 7.80 15.92
N ASP A 299 -6.20 8.87 15.16
CA ASP A 299 -4.89 9.45 14.81
C ASP A 299 -4.14 10.05 16.02
N ASN A 300 -4.85 10.40 17.10
CA ASN A 300 -4.27 10.80 18.38
C ASN A 300 -4.39 9.72 19.48
N ALA A 301 -4.82 8.51 19.14
CA ALA A 301 -4.89 7.45 20.13
C ALA A 301 -3.48 7.09 20.64
N ALA A 302 -3.40 6.52 21.84
CA ALA A 302 -2.17 5.89 22.31
C ALA A 302 -1.66 4.87 21.28
N GLU A 303 -0.35 4.60 21.25
CA GLU A 303 0.30 3.72 20.25
C GLU A 303 -0.40 2.36 20.10
N ASP A 304 -0.87 1.78 21.21
CA ASP A 304 -1.59 0.51 21.23
C ASP A 304 -3.04 0.61 20.73
N LYS A 305 -3.55 1.81 20.47
CA LYS A 305 -4.92 2.12 20.04
C LYS A 305 -5.00 2.86 18.70
N GLN A 306 -3.87 3.20 18.11
CA GLN A 306 -3.80 3.74 16.75
C GLN A 306 -4.36 2.75 15.73
N VAL A 307 -4.98 3.27 14.68
CA VAL A 307 -5.52 2.46 13.59
C VAL A 307 -4.61 2.54 12.38
N PHE A 308 -4.28 1.37 11.82
CA PHE A 308 -3.48 1.22 10.62
C PHE A 308 -4.34 0.68 9.48
N LEU A 309 -4.33 1.34 8.33
CA LEU A 309 -4.93 0.84 7.09
C LEU A 309 -3.89 0.01 6.32
N LEU A 310 -3.92 -1.30 6.48
CA LEU A 310 -2.94 -2.23 5.91
C LEU A 310 -3.23 -2.59 4.46
N GLY A 311 -4.47 -2.46 4.00
CA GLY A 311 -4.79 -2.69 2.59
C GLY A 311 -6.11 -2.06 2.21
N LEU A 312 -6.13 -1.49 1.00
CA LEU A 312 -7.31 -0.89 0.42
C LEU A 312 -7.36 -1.23 -1.08
N ASP A 313 -8.44 -1.87 -1.52
CA ASP A 313 -8.80 -1.91 -2.94
C ASP A 313 -10.29 -1.65 -3.06
N THR A 314 -10.59 -0.50 -3.62
CA THR A 314 -11.94 0.03 -3.67
C THR A 314 -12.74 -0.50 -4.86
N LYS A 315 -12.09 -1.14 -5.82
CA LYS A 315 -12.74 -1.69 -7.01
C LYS A 315 -12.77 -3.22 -7.00
N ALA A 316 -12.12 -3.85 -6.02
CA ALA A 316 -12.15 -5.29 -5.82
C ALA A 316 -13.59 -5.82 -5.72
N TYR A 317 -13.77 -7.06 -6.18
CA TYR A 317 -14.99 -7.86 -5.97
C TYR A 317 -16.26 -7.18 -6.47
N GLY A 318 -16.21 -6.60 -7.68
CA GLY A 318 -17.38 -5.96 -8.27
C GLY A 318 -17.83 -4.67 -7.57
N GLY A 319 -17.01 -4.12 -6.67
CA GLY A 319 -17.33 -2.90 -5.92
C GLY A 319 -17.65 -3.13 -4.45
N ASP A 320 -17.60 -4.37 -3.95
CA ASP A 320 -17.68 -4.63 -2.49
C ASP A 320 -16.42 -4.13 -1.76
N GLY A 321 -15.28 -4.20 -2.47
CA GLY A 321 -14.00 -3.69 -2.02
C GLY A 321 -13.30 -4.55 -0.97
N LYS A 322 -12.04 -4.19 -0.75
CA LYS A 322 -11.09 -4.76 0.21
C LYS A 322 -10.70 -3.67 1.20
N ALA A 323 -10.75 -3.99 2.49
CA ALA A 323 -10.25 -3.13 3.55
C ALA A 323 -9.65 -3.99 4.67
N ILE A 324 -8.36 -3.79 4.94
CA ILE A 324 -7.65 -4.45 6.02
C ILE A 324 -7.21 -3.38 6.99
N VAL A 325 -7.72 -3.44 8.22
CA VAL A 325 -7.47 -2.43 9.26
C VAL A 325 -6.99 -3.09 10.54
N ALA A 326 -6.04 -2.48 11.23
CA ALA A 326 -5.52 -2.97 12.50
C ALA A 326 -5.70 -1.93 13.60
N ILE A 327 -6.00 -2.36 14.82
CA ILE A 327 -5.87 -1.54 16.03
C ILE A 327 -4.62 -1.99 16.78
N GLY A 328 -3.73 -1.04 17.06
CA GLY A 328 -2.38 -1.30 17.57
C GLY A 328 -1.44 -1.78 16.47
N ASN A 329 -0.14 -1.48 16.59
CA ASN A 329 0.84 -1.82 15.57
C ASN A 329 1.16 -3.34 15.57
N PRO A 330 0.79 -4.10 14.51
CA PRO A 330 1.02 -5.54 14.46
C PRO A 330 2.50 -5.93 14.36
N ASP A 331 3.38 -5.04 13.90
CA ASP A 331 4.80 -5.31 13.73
C ASP A 331 5.55 -5.37 15.07
N THR A 332 4.98 -4.76 16.12
CA THR A 332 5.62 -4.62 17.44
C THR A 332 4.80 -5.21 18.59
N ALA A 333 3.61 -5.74 18.30
CA ALA A 333 2.74 -6.32 19.31
C ALA A 333 3.26 -7.71 19.72
N ASP A 334 3.24 -8.03 21.01
CA ASP A 334 3.58 -9.38 21.50
C ASP A 334 2.50 -10.41 21.13
N HIS A 335 1.28 -9.95 20.91
CA HIS A 335 0.14 -10.75 20.46
C HIS A 335 -0.54 -10.07 19.28
N THR A 336 -0.68 -10.78 18.17
CA THR A 336 -1.34 -10.30 16.96
C THR A 336 -2.51 -11.22 16.63
N ALA A 337 -3.70 -10.65 16.52
CA ALA A 337 -4.89 -11.39 16.11
C ALA A 337 -5.35 -10.97 14.72
N VAL A 338 -5.71 -11.92 13.86
CA VAL A 338 -6.31 -11.65 12.54
C VAL A 338 -7.74 -12.17 12.55
N MET A 339 -8.71 -11.28 12.42
CA MET A 339 -10.14 -11.57 12.36
C MET A 339 -10.61 -11.61 10.91
N VAL A 340 -11.04 -12.79 10.45
CA VAL A 340 -11.58 -13.02 9.10
C VAL A 340 -13.11 -13.01 9.16
N PRO A 341 -13.78 -12.02 8.55
CA PRO A 341 -15.22 -11.85 8.64
C PRO A 341 -15.96 -12.80 7.68
N GLY A 342 -17.28 -12.92 7.86
CA GLY A 342 -18.14 -13.78 7.06
C GLY A 342 -18.98 -13.06 6.00
N THR A 343 -20.05 -13.74 5.57
CA THR A 343 -21.03 -13.32 4.55
C THR A 343 -21.54 -11.88 4.76
N GLY A 344 -21.72 -11.14 3.66
CA GLY A 344 -22.25 -9.77 3.64
C GLY A 344 -21.26 -8.70 4.09
N THR A 345 -19.99 -9.05 4.32
CA THR A 345 -18.98 -8.08 4.73
C THR A 345 -18.38 -7.40 3.50
N THR A 346 -18.55 -6.09 3.40
CA THR A 346 -17.99 -5.22 2.36
C THR A 346 -17.19 -4.08 2.99
N ILE A 347 -16.58 -3.20 2.19
CA ILE A 347 -15.89 -2.01 2.72
C ILE A 347 -16.79 -1.13 3.60
N ALA A 348 -18.11 -1.12 3.34
CA ALA A 348 -19.10 -0.40 4.14
C ALA A 348 -19.18 -0.92 5.59
N SER A 349 -18.73 -2.16 5.83
CA SER A 349 -18.73 -2.78 7.16
C SER A 349 -17.54 -2.35 8.03
N THR A 350 -16.57 -1.59 7.49
CA THR A 350 -15.29 -1.29 8.15
C THR A 350 -15.47 -0.69 9.55
N SER A 351 -16.40 0.27 9.73
CA SER A 351 -16.63 0.88 11.05
C SER A 351 -17.14 -0.13 12.08
N GLY A 352 -18.04 -1.04 11.68
CA GLY A 352 -18.52 -2.12 12.54
C GLY A 352 -17.42 -3.15 12.84
N GLN A 353 -16.57 -3.46 11.87
CA GLN A 353 -15.42 -4.34 12.08
C GLN A 353 -14.38 -3.71 13.03
N LEU A 354 -14.15 -2.39 12.92
CA LEU A 354 -13.29 -1.65 13.85
C LEU A 354 -13.81 -1.71 15.29
N ALA A 355 -15.12 -1.60 15.49
CA ALA A 355 -15.72 -1.80 16.81
C ALA A 355 -15.45 -3.22 17.34
N ARG A 356 -15.70 -4.26 16.53
CA ARG A 356 -15.46 -5.66 16.93
C ARG A 356 -14.01 -5.92 17.32
N ILE A 357 -13.05 -5.51 16.49
CA ILE A 357 -11.63 -5.74 16.80
C ILE A 357 -11.15 -4.87 17.97
N ASN A 358 -11.77 -3.71 18.22
CA ASN A 358 -11.51 -2.94 19.44
C ASN A 358 -11.97 -3.72 20.69
N ASP A 359 -13.15 -4.33 20.65
CA ASP A 359 -13.68 -5.11 21.76
C ASP A 359 -12.83 -6.36 22.02
N MET A 360 -12.39 -7.03 20.95
CA MET A 360 -11.42 -8.14 21.04
C MET A 360 -10.09 -7.69 21.66
N GLN A 361 -9.56 -6.54 21.24
CA GLN A 361 -8.32 -6.02 21.80
C GLN A 361 -8.47 -5.64 23.28
N GLU A 362 -9.60 -5.04 23.67
CA GLU A 362 -9.88 -4.75 25.08
C GLU A 362 -9.97 -6.02 25.91
N ALA A 363 -10.69 -7.05 25.43
CA ALA A 363 -10.76 -8.33 26.11
C ALA A 363 -9.38 -9.00 26.27
N ALA A 364 -8.56 -8.96 25.21
CA ALA A 364 -7.18 -9.45 25.25
C ALA A 364 -6.31 -8.68 26.26
N LYS A 365 -6.42 -7.34 26.29
CA LYS A 365 -5.72 -6.50 27.28
C LYS A 365 -6.20 -6.76 28.72
N GLN A 366 -7.48 -7.05 28.93
CA GLN A 366 -7.95 -7.49 30.25
C GLN A 366 -7.39 -8.85 30.62
N ALA A 367 -7.33 -9.80 29.67
CA ALA A 367 -6.76 -11.12 29.89
C ALA A 367 -5.25 -11.07 30.19
N SER A 368 -4.50 -10.13 29.61
CA SER A 368 -3.06 -9.90 29.88
C SER A 368 -2.79 -8.86 30.96
N LYS A 369 -3.80 -8.38 31.69
CA LYS A 369 -3.66 -7.35 32.72
C LYS A 369 -2.57 -7.72 33.74
N GLY A 370 -1.68 -6.75 34.01
CA GLY A 370 -0.53 -6.94 34.88
C GLY A 370 0.75 -7.37 34.15
N THR A 371 0.70 -7.55 32.84
CA THR A 371 1.90 -7.66 31.98
C THR A 371 2.12 -6.36 31.21
N ASN A 372 3.30 -6.21 30.60
CA ASN A 372 3.61 -5.12 29.67
C ASN A 372 3.41 -5.53 28.21
N GLN A 373 2.66 -6.62 27.95
CA GLN A 373 2.51 -7.16 26.61
C GLN A 373 1.57 -6.29 25.77
N LYS A 374 1.99 -5.99 24.54
CA LYS A 374 1.22 -5.25 23.55
C LYS A 374 0.34 -6.19 22.73
N VAL A 375 -0.87 -5.75 22.39
CA VAL A 375 -1.83 -6.51 21.58
C VAL A 375 -2.22 -5.71 20.35
N SER A 376 -2.19 -6.34 19.17
CA SER A 376 -2.76 -5.80 17.94
C SER A 376 -3.85 -6.74 17.42
N VAL A 377 -4.97 -6.19 16.94
CA VAL A 377 -6.04 -6.96 16.32
C VAL A 377 -6.33 -6.37 14.95
N ILE A 378 -6.33 -7.22 13.93
CA ILE A 378 -6.51 -6.91 12.52
C ILE A 378 -7.89 -7.42 12.08
N SER A 379 -8.72 -6.57 11.49
CA SER A 379 -9.84 -7.01 10.66
C SER A 379 -9.36 -7.19 9.23
N TRP A 380 -9.47 -8.42 8.71
CA TRP A 380 -8.99 -8.77 7.38
C TRP A 380 -10.15 -9.04 6.42
N LEU A 381 -10.59 -8.03 5.68
CA LEU A 381 -11.48 -8.22 4.52
C LEU A 381 -10.62 -8.22 3.24
N GLY A 382 -10.04 -9.38 2.93
CA GLY A 382 -9.17 -9.60 1.77
C GLY A 382 -9.69 -10.61 0.74
N TYR A 383 -10.99 -10.91 0.77
CA TYR A 383 -11.65 -11.86 -0.13
C TYR A 383 -13.07 -11.37 -0.50
N ASP A 384 -13.63 -11.94 -1.56
CA ASP A 384 -15.01 -11.70 -2.01
C ASP A 384 -15.99 -12.45 -1.09
N ALA A 385 -16.45 -11.77 -0.04
CA ALA A 385 -17.39 -12.36 0.91
C ALA A 385 -18.73 -12.65 0.21
N PRO A 386 -19.31 -13.86 0.36
CA PRO A 386 -20.61 -14.15 -0.23
C PRO A 386 -21.68 -13.17 0.25
N GLU A 387 -22.64 -12.87 -0.61
CA GLU A 387 -23.82 -12.07 -0.24
C GLU A 387 -24.77 -12.83 0.70
N ILE A 388 -25.49 -12.10 1.55
CA ILE A 388 -26.54 -12.69 2.41
C ILE A 388 -27.69 -13.12 1.50
N PRO A 389 -28.05 -14.41 1.40
CA PRO A 389 -29.17 -14.83 0.56
C PRO A 389 -30.48 -14.33 1.16
N VAL A 390 -31.10 -13.33 0.54
CA VAL A 390 -32.47 -12.89 0.86
C VAL A 390 -33.44 -13.89 0.22
N VAL A 391 -33.71 -14.99 0.93
CA VAL A 391 -34.86 -15.91 0.73
C VAL A 391 -34.76 -16.94 -0.43
N GLN A 392 -35.17 -18.18 -0.11
CA GLN A 392 -35.40 -19.36 -0.97
C GLN A 392 -34.19 -19.99 -1.69
N GLY A 393 -33.44 -20.81 -0.96
CA GLY A 393 -32.73 -21.96 -1.55
C GLY A 393 -31.45 -21.67 -2.34
N ASN A 394 -30.88 -20.47 -2.25
CA ASN A 394 -29.64 -20.16 -2.92
C ASN A 394 -28.44 -20.75 -2.16
N LEU A 395 -27.76 -21.72 -2.77
CA LEU A 395 -26.60 -22.47 -2.26
C LEU A 395 -25.30 -21.63 -2.17
N ALA A 396 -25.36 -20.30 -2.22
CA ALA A 396 -24.17 -19.43 -2.23
C ALA A 396 -23.30 -19.59 -0.97
N ILE A 397 -23.92 -19.84 0.21
CA ILE A 397 -23.22 -20.15 1.46
C ILE A 397 -22.61 -21.57 1.42
N ALA A 398 -23.07 -22.46 0.53
CA ALA A 398 -22.64 -23.86 0.45
C ALA A 398 -21.45 -24.10 -0.51
N GLY A 399 -21.04 -23.08 -1.27
CA GLY A 399 -19.92 -23.16 -2.21
C GLY A 399 -18.58 -22.85 -1.56
N THR A 400 -17.51 -23.53 -1.97
CA THR A 400 -16.13 -23.31 -1.48
C THR A 400 -15.34 -22.32 -2.32
N THR A 401 -15.81 -21.95 -3.52
CA THR A 401 -15.04 -21.16 -4.49
C THR A 401 -14.54 -19.82 -3.93
N ARG A 402 -15.39 -19.04 -3.24
CA ARG A 402 -14.96 -17.76 -2.64
C ARG A 402 -13.88 -17.96 -1.57
N ALA A 403 -13.99 -19.04 -0.80
CA ALA A 403 -12.98 -19.42 0.18
C ALA A 403 -11.67 -19.88 -0.46
N GLU A 404 -11.74 -20.64 -1.56
CA GLU A 404 -10.57 -21.06 -2.35
C GLU A 404 -9.84 -19.86 -2.97
N ASP A 405 -10.59 -18.90 -3.53
CA ASP A 405 -10.04 -17.67 -4.11
C ASP A 405 -9.36 -16.78 -3.05
N GLY A 406 -9.93 -16.69 -1.84
CA GLY A 406 -9.40 -15.90 -0.73
C GLY A 406 -8.26 -16.55 0.06
N ALA A 407 -8.14 -17.88 0.00
CA ALA A 407 -7.23 -18.64 0.86
C ALA A 407 -5.75 -18.29 0.64
N GLU A 408 -5.33 -18.10 -0.61
CA GLU A 408 -3.96 -17.74 -0.93
C GLU A 408 -3.62 -16.33 -0.45
N ALA A 409 -4.53 -15.37 -0.63
CA ALA A 409 -4.35 -14.01 -0.11
C ALA A 409 -4.24 -13.98 1.41
N LEU A 410 -4.97 -14.84 2.14
CA LEU A 410 -4.87 -14.94 3.59
C LEU A 410 -3.53 -15.54 4.05
N ARG A 411 -3.03 -16.57 3.35
CA ARG A 411 -1.68 -17.12 3.61
C ARG A 411 -0.59 -16.08 3.37
N GLN A 412 -0.65 -15.36 2.25
CA GLN A 412 0.28 -14.28 1.93
C GLN A 412 0.22 -13.16 2.97
N PHE A 413 -0.98 -12.78 3.42
CA PHE A 413 -1.16 -11.76 4.44
C PHE A 413 -0.51 -12.16 5.78
N THR A 414 -0.83 -13.35 6.30
CA THR A 414 -0.30 -13.85 7.57
C THR A 414 1.23 -14.04 7.52
N GLN A 415 1.76 -14.54 6.41
CA GLN A 415 3.20 -14.59 6.15
C GLN A 415 3.80 -13.17 6.12
N GLY A 416 3.14 -12.22 5.45
CA GLY A 416 3.59 -10.83 5.39
C GLY A 416 3.62 -10.14 6.75
N THR A 417 2.65 -10.43 7.63
CA THR A 417 2.68 -9.97 9.02
C THR A 417 3.91 -10.49 9.74
N ARG A 418 4.22 -11.80 9.62
CA ARG A 418 5.46 -12.38 10.20
C ARG A 418 6.73 -11.74 9.64
N VAL A 419 6.77 -11.51 8.32
CA VAL A 419 7.93 -10.86 7.65
C VAL A 419 8.15 -9.44 8.16
N ALA A 420 7.08 -8.67 8.35
CA ALA A 420 7.16 -7.30 8.86
C ALA A 420 7.60 -7.24 10.33
N GLN A 421 7.19 -8.23 11.13
CA GLN A 421 7.63 -8.39 12.52
C GLN A 421 9.13 -8.75 12.65
N GLY A 422 9.71 -9.40 11.64
CA GLY A 422 11.12 -9.79 11.64
C GLY A 422 11.45 -10.78 12.76
N ASP A 423 12.46 -10.48 13.58
CA ASP A 423 12.87 -11.33 14.72
C ASP A 423 11.89 -11.25 15.91
N HIS A 424 10.94 -10.31 15.88
CA HIS A 424 9.91 -10.18 16.89
C HIS A 424 8.85 -11.27 16.69
N HIS A 425 8.95 -12.38 17.44
CA HIS A 425 7.98 -13.46 17.35
C HIS A 425 6.71 -13.14 18.16
N SER A 426 5.76 -12.44 17.53
CA SER A 426 4.41 -12.26 18.07
C SER A 426 3.67 -13.60 18.14
N HIS A 427 2.83 -13.80 19.16
CA HIS A 427 1.84 -14.86 19.18
C HIS A 427 0.71 -14.53 18.20
N LEU A 428 0.60 -15.29 17.11
CA LEU A 428 -0.35 -15.04 16.03
C LEU A 428 -1.60 -15.92 16.17
N SER A 429 -2.74 -15.31 16.49
CA SER A 429 -4.03 -16.00 16.51
C SER A 429 -4.86 -15.63 15.27
N VAL A 430 -5.39 -16.61 14.54
CA VAL A 430 -6.32 -16.37 13.44
C VAL A 430 -7.73 -16.71 13.89
N LEU A 431 -8.56 -15.69 14.05
CA LEU A 431 -9.97 -15.80 14.41
C LEU A 431 -10.83 -15.64 13.16
N SER A 432 -11.94 -16.36 13.11
CA SER A 432 -12.85 -16.32 11.97
C SER A 432 -14.29 -16.45 12.40
N HIS A 433 -15.18 -15.84 11.63
CA HIS A 433 -16.63 -15.89 11.89
C HIS A 433 -17.42 -16.31 10.66
N SER A 434 -18.42 -17.17 10.87
CA SER A 434 -19.36 -17.57 9.83
C SER A 434 -18.62 -18.09 8.59
N TYR A 435 -18.94 -17.65 7.37
CA TYR A 435 -18.23 -18.08 6.16
C TYR A 435 -16.70 -17.83 6.20
N GLY A 436 -16.22 -16.88 7.00
CA GLY A 436 -14.79 -16.67 7.22
C GLY A 436 -14.07 -17.91 7.78
N THR A 437 -14.78 -18.79 8.52
CA THR A 437 -14.19 -20.05 9.00
C THR A 437 -13.89 -21.01 7.86
N THR A 438 -14.69 -20.97 6.79
CA THR A 438 -14.46 -21.74 5.56
C THR A 438 -13.19 -21.24 4.85
N VAL A 439 -13.02 -19.91 4.76
CA VAL A 439 -11.81 -19.28 4.20
C VAL A 439 -10.57 -19.70 4.99
N VAL A 440 -10.62 -19.58 6.32
CA VAL A 440 -9.53 -20.02 7.20
C VAL A 440 -9.26 -21.51 7.06
N GLY A 441 -10.31 -22.33 6.95
CA GLY A 441 -10.18 -23.78 6.74
C GLY A 441 -9.42 -24.15 5.47
N VAL A 442 -9.76 -23.54 4.34
CA VAL A 442 -9.04 -23.74 3.06
C VAL A 442 -7.62 -23.17 3.14
N ALA A 443 -7.45 -22.00 3.78
CA ALA A 443 -6.15 -21.35 3.91
C ALA A 443 -5.17 -22.18 4.75
N ALA A 444 -5.62 -22.65 5.91
CA ALA A 444 -4.84 -23.41 6.88
C ALA A 444 -4.52 -24.85 6.42
N SER A 445 -5.45 -25.51 5.71
CA SER A 445 -5.20 -26.87 5.20
C SER A 445 -4.28 -26.91 3.97
N GLY A 446 -4.20 -25.82 3.19
CA GLY A 446 -3.35 -25.73 2.00
C GLY A 446 -1.95 -25.17 2.23
N GLY A 447 -1.03 -25.46 1.30
CA GLY A 447 0.32 -24.88 1.32
C GLY A 447 1.11 -25.24 2.57
N GLN A 448 1.68 -24.22 3.24
CA GLN A 448 2.37 -24.34 4.54
C GLN A 448 1.46 -23.95 5.73
N GLY A 449 0.13 -23.88 5.50
CA GLY A 449 -0.82 -23.36 6.46
C GLY A 449 -0.69 -21.85 6.68
N LEU A 450 -1.19 -21.38 7.83
CA LEU A 450 -1.23 -19.94 8.18
C LEU A 450 -0.05 -19.48 9.05
N GLY A 451 0.80 -20.40 9.53
CA GLY A 451 1.83 -20.07 10.54
C GLY A 451 1.25 -19.46 11.82
N ALA A 452 -0.01 -19.77 12.13
CA ALA A 452 -0.73 -19.31 13.31
C ALA A 452 -0.41 -20.21 14.51
N ASP A 453 -0.31 -19.59 15.68
CA ASP A 453 -0.13 -20.26 16.96
C ASP A 453 -1.48 -20.77 17.50
N ASP A 454 -2.58 -20.09 17.20
CA ASP A 454 -3.95 -20.54 17.48
C ASP A 454 -4.90 -20.26 16.30
N ILE A 455 -5.85 -21.17 16.06
CA ILE A 455 -6.97 -20.96 15.12
C ILE A 455 -8.28 -21.00 15.90
N VAL A 456 -9.11 -19.97 15.71
CA VAL A 456 -10.43 -19.85 16.35
C VAL A 456 -11.53 -19.77 15.29
N ALA A 457 -12.47 -20.71 15.35
CA ALA A 457 -13.65 -20.75 14.49
C ALA A 457 -14.91 -20.40 15.27
N ILE A 458 -15.53 -19.26 14.96
CA ILE A 458 -16.73 -18.76 15.64
C ILE A 458 -17.91 -18.91 14.69
N ALA A 459 -19.01 -19.50 15.15
CA ALA A 459 -20.22 -19.68 14.35
C ALA A 459 -19.94 -20.39 13.00
N SER A 460 -19.10 -21.42 13.01
CA SER A 460 -18.63 -22.05 11.78
C SER A 460 -19.74 -22.84 11.05
N PRO A 461 -19.99 -22.61 9.75
CA PRO A 461 -20.71 -23.55 8.88
C PRO A 461 -19.85 -24.76 8.46
N GLY A 462 -18.53 -24.68 8.66
CA GLY A 462 -17.53 -25.66 8.23
C GLY A 462 -16.19 -25.01 7.92
N MET A 463 -15.16 -25.85 7.75
CA MET A 463 -13.77 -25.44 7.49
C MET A 463 -13.12 -26.23 6.34
N THR A 464 -13.92 -26.77 5.42
CA THR A 464 -13.57 -27.60 4.26
C THR A 464 -12.77 -28.89 4.54
N VAL A 465 -12.45 -29.14 5.80
CA VAL A 465 -11.83 -30.36 6.31
C VAL A 465 -12.79 -31.14 7.21
N GLN A 466 -12.45 -32.38 7.54
CA GLN A 466 -13.24 -33.23 8.44
C GLN A 466 -12.72 -33.23 9.88
N ARG A 467 -11.45 -32.84 10.08
CA ARG A 467 -10.78 -32.85 11.38
C ARG A 467 -9.77 -31.69 11.51
N ALA A 468 -9.55 -31.26 12.74
CA ALA A 468 -8.63 -30.18 13.09
C ALA A 468 -7.16 -30.49 12.74
N ASP A 469 -6.74 -31.76 12.79
CA ASP A 469 -5.39 -32.21 12.41
C ASP A 469 -5.07 -32.01 10.91
N GLN A 470 -6.08 -31.66 10.09
CA GLN A 470 -5.94 -31.35 8.67
C GLN A 470 -5.70 -29.86 8.40
N LEU A 471 -5.74 -29.00 9.43
CA LEU A 471 -5.57 -27.54 9.32
C LEU A 471 -4.10 -27.10 9.46
N GLN A 472 -3.14 -28.03 9.41
CA GLN A 472 -1.71 -27.77 9.64
C GLN A 472 -1.43 -27.03 10.97
N ILE A 473 -2.24 -27.31 11.99
CA ILE A 473 -2.07 -26.83 13.37
C ILE A 473 -2.16 -28.02 14.32
N ASP A 474 -1.54 -27.91 15.50
CA ASP A 474 -1.83 -28.83 16.60
C ASP A 474 -3.30 -28.68 17.00
N PRO A 475 -4.12 -29.76 17.00
CA PRO A 475 -5.51 -29.69 17.43
C PRO A 475 -5.71 -29.08 18.83
N HIS A 476 -4.73 -29.14 19.73
CA HIS A 476 -4.80 -28.48 21.04
C HIS A 476 -4.84 -26.94 20.96
N HIS A 477 -4.38 -26.38 19.85
CA HIS A 477 -4.40 -24.95 19.52
C HIS A 477 -5.54 -24.58 18.56
N PHE A 478 -6.49 -25.49 18.36
CA PHE A 478 -7.73 -25.23 17.64
C PHE A 478 -8.90 -25.04 18.61
N TRP A 479 -9.57 -23.89 18.48
CA TRP A 479 -10.69 -23.48 19.34
C TRP A 479 -11.92 -23.20 18.49
N THR A 480 -13.10 -23.56 18.99
CA THR A 480 -14.37 -23.23 18.33
C THR A 480 -15.45 -22.85 19.34
N GLY A 481 -16.35 -21.97 18.93
CA GLY A 481 -17.47 -21.53 19.74
C GLY A 481 -18.69 -21.22 18.87
N ARG A 482 -19.87 -21.61 19.35
CA ARG A 482 -21.16 -21.35 18.69
C ARG A 482 -22.22 -21.13 19.75
N ALA A 483 -23.01 -20.06 19.61
CA ALA A 483 -24.18 -19.82 20.45
C ALA A 483 -25.21 -20.94 20.24
N SER A 484 -25.92 -21.34 21.31
CA SER A 484 -26.81 -22.50 21.25
C SER A 484 -27.99 -22.31 20.29
N ASP A 485 -28.38 -21.06 20.04
CA ASP A 485 -29.49 -20.63 19.20
C ASP A 485 -29.02 -20.03 17.86
N ASP A 486 -27.75 -20.23 17.48
CA ASP A 486 -27.26 -19.78 16.18
C ASP A 486 -27.72 -20.72 15.05
N ASP A 487 -28.54 -20.17 14.14
CA ASP A 487 -29.10 -20.86 12.97
C ASP A 487 -28.03 -21.39 12.00
N ILE A 488 -26.76 -20.96 12.12
CA ILE A 488 -25.67 -21.53 11.33
C ILE A 488 -25.50 -23.04 11.55
N ASN A 489 -25.97 -23.56 12.69
CA ASN A 489 -25.97 -24.99 12.98
C ASN A 489 -26.71 -25.81 11.90
N LEU A 490 -27.72 -25.22 11.23
CA LEU A 490 -28.50 -25.86 10.17
C LEU A 490 -27.69 -26.11 8.90
N PHE A 491 -26.58 -25.39 8.74
CA PHE A 491 -25.70 -25.49 7.58
C PHE A 491 -24.42 -26.29 7.85
N THR A 492 -24.19 -26.71 9.10
CA THR A 492 -22.98 -27.46 9.49
C THR A 492 -22.97 -28.91 9.06
N GLY A 493 -21.79 -29.44 8.74
CA GLY A 493 -21.61 -30.85 8.36
C GLY A 493 -22.10 -31.18 6.95
N LEU A 494 -22.38 -30.16 6.12
CA LEU A 494 -22.80 -30.27 4.73
C LEU A 494 -21.58 -30.18 3.78
N THR A 495 -21.66 -29.39 2.71
CA THR A 495 -20.63 -29.30 1.66
C THR A 495 -19.35 -28.59 2.11
N LEU A 496 -19.36 -27.91 3.26
CA LEU A 496 -18.25 -27.11 3.77
C LEU A 496 -17.38 -27.85 4.80
N GLY A 497 -17.46 -29.18 4.89
CA GLY A 497 -16.65 -29.99 5.81
C GLY A 497 -17.37 -30.37 7.11
N GLY A 498 -16.62 -30.94 8.05
CA GLY A 498 -17.13 -31.38 9.35
C GLY A 498 -17.52 -30.20 10.25
N ASP A 499 -18.56 -30.37 11.09
CA ASP A 499 -18.90 -29.41 12.14
C ASP A 499 -17.72 -29.31 13.14
N PRO A 500 -17.12 -28.14 13.36
CA PRO A 500 -16.05 -28.02 14.35
C PRO A 500 -16.50 -28.33 15.78
N MET A 501 -17.79 -28.21 16.10
CA MET A 501 -18.31 -28.36 17.47
C MET A 501 -18.36 -29.80 17.99
N ILE A 502 -18.15 -30.81 17.14
CA ILE A 502 -18.32 -32.24 17.49
C ILE A 502 -17.00 -32.98 17.74
N ASP A 503 -17.06 -34.02 18.58
CA ASP A 503 -15.92 -34.83 19.02
C ASP A 503 -15.03 -35.30 17.87
N ARG A 504 -15.65 -35.80 16.78
CA ARG A 504 -14.91 -36.36 15.65
C ARG A 504 -14.05 -35.35 14.89
N PHE A 505 -14.35 -34.06 14.98
CA PHE A 505 -13.53 -33.02 14.36
C PHE A 505 -12.24 -32.81 15.17
N GLY A 506 -12.28 -32.98 16.49
CA GLY A 506 -11.17 -32.71 17.39
C GLY A 506 -11.05 -31.25 17.82
N GLY A 507 -9.94 -30.93 18.49
CA GLY A 507 -9.69 -29.64 19.15
C GLY A 507 -10.67 -29.31 20.29
N ASN A 508 -10.89 -28.03 20.56
CA ASN A 508 -11.53 -27.60 21.81
C ASN A 508 -12.77 -26.73 21.56
N ASN A 509 -13.84 -26.93 22.34
CA ASN A 509 -14.96 -25.99 22.38
C ASN A 509 -14.75 -25.01 23.54
N PHE A 510 -14.86 -23.70 23.28
CA PHE A 510 -14.91 -22.69 24.34
C PHE A 510 -16.35 -22.30 24.66
N GLN A 511 -16.58 -21.84 25.88
CA GLN A 511 -17.90 -21.44 26.36
C GLN A 511 -18.40 -20.18 25.64
N VAL A 512 -19.62 -20.23 25.13
CA VAL A 512 -20.35 -19.11 24.54
C VAL A 512 -21.67 -18.95 25.29
N ASP A 513 -21.93 -17.76 25.81
CA ASP A 513 -23.13 -17.38 26.58
C ASP A 513 -24.00 -16.33 25.86
N THR A 514 -23.61 -15.98 24.63
CA THR A 514 -24.29 -15.00 23.78
C THR A 514 -25.40 -15.68 22.97
N SER A 515 -26.21 -14.87 22.30
CA SER A 515 -27.34 -15.33 21.48
C SER A 515 -27.19 -14.88 20.03
N GLY A 516 -27.69 -15.70 19.11
CA GLY A 516 -27.75 -15.42 17.69
C GLY A 516 -26.39 -15.35 16.98
N HIS A 517 -26.41 -14.95 15.72
CA HIS A 517 -25.25 -15.06 14.82
C HIS A 517 -24.22 -13.93 14.95
N SER A 518 -24.55 -12.85 15.66
CA SER A 518 -23.69 -11.66 15.78
C SER A 518 -23.31 -11.30 17.21
N GLY A 519 -23.89 -11.95 18.23
CA GLY A 519 -23.68 -11.60 19.64
C GLY A 519 -22.30 -11.97 20.20
N TYR A 520 -21.43 -12.64 19.45
CA TYR A 520 -20.16 -13.18 19.93
C TYR A 520 -19.17 -12.13 20.47
N TRP A 521 -19.38 -10.85 20.15
CA TRP A 521 -18.58 -9.71 20.60
C TRP A 521 -19.31 -8.84 21.63
N ASP A 522 -20.46 -9.28 22.16
CA ASP A 522 -21.20 -8.51 23.16
C ASP A 522 -20.31 -8.26 24.39
N GLU A 523 -20.29 -7.00 24.83
CA GLU A 523 -19.47 -6.55 25.95
C GLU A 523 -19.82 -7.34 27.23
N GLY A 524 -18.78 -7.82 27.94
CA GLY A 524 -18.95 -8.58 29.17
C GLY A 524 -19.34 -10.05 29.00
N SER A 525 -19.51 -10.53 27.76
CA SER A 525 -19.81 -11.94 27.48
C SER A 525 -18.63 -12.87 27.76
N LYS A 526 -18.92 -14.14 28.08
CA LYS A 526 -17.92 -15.21 28.12
C LYS A 526 -17.34 -15.52 26.75
N SER A 527 -18.11 -15.35 25.68
CA SER A 527 -17.62 -15.47 24.31
C SER A 527 -16.44 -14.53 24.06
N LEU A 528 -16.59 -13.24 24.38
CA LEU A 528 -15.56 -12.24 24.15
C LEU A 528 -14.36 -12.40 25.11
N ASP A 529 -14.60 -12.71 26.39
CA ASP A 529 -13.52 -13.02 27.36
C ASP A 529 -12.65 -14.20 26.88
N ASN A 530 -13.28 -15.27 26.38
CA ASN A 530 -12.56 -16.44 25.87
C ASN A 530 -11.74 -16.12 24.61
N GLN A 531 -12.28 -15.32 23.68
CA GLN A 531 -11.52 -14.82 22.54
C GLN A 531 -10.29 -14.02 23.01
N GLY A 532 -10.47 -13.09 23.96
CA GLY A 532 -9.39 -12.30 24.53
C GLY A 532 -8.28 -13.16 25.18
N ARG A 533 -8.66 -14.23 25.89
CA ARG A 533 -7.71 -15.19 26.47
C ARG A 533 -6.88 -15.90 25.41
N ILE A 534 -7.53 -16.44 24.38
CA ILE A 534 -6.84 -17.16 23.30
C ILE A 534 -5.86 -16.22 22.57
N ILE A 535 -6.27 -14.98 22.27
CA ILE A 535 -5.41 -13.98 21.61
C ILE A 535 -4.07 -13.81 22.35
N VAL A 536 -4.09 -13.84 23.69
CA VAL A 536 -2.88 -13.69 24.52
C VAL A 536 -2.23 -15.01 24.95
N GLY A 537 -2.58 -16.12 24.29
CA GLY A 537 -2.03 -17.46 24.56
C GLY A 537 -2.47 -18.06 25.90
N LYS A 538 -3.62 -17.62 26.44
CA LYS A 538 -4.21 -18.16 27.67
C LYS A 538 -5.35 -19.10 27.36
N GLU A 539 -5.46 -20.16 28.15
CA GLU A 539 -6.54 -21.13 28.01
C GLU A 539 -7.92 -20.46 28.30
N PRO A 540 -8.89 -20.61 27.38
CA PRO A 540 -10.26 -20.16 27.59
C PRO A 540 -11.01 -21.08 28.55
N THR A 541 -12.20 -20.67 28.98
CA THR A 541 -13.14 -21.59 29.63
C THR A 541 -13.71 -22.54 28.59
N THR A 542 -13.43 -23.84 28.74
CA THR A 542 -13.86 -24.86 27.79
C THR A 542 -15.17 -25.54 28.19
N VAL A 543 -15.84 -26.10 27.19
CA VAL A 543 -17.00 -26.99 27.36
C VAL A 543 -16.74 -28.30 26.61
N PRO A 544 -17.37 -29.41 26.99
CA PRO A 544 -17.23 -30.66 26.25
C PRO A 544 -17.59 -30.49 24.77
N LYS A 545 -16.88 -31.22 23.91
CA LYS A 545 -17.27 -31.39 22.52
C LYS A 545 -18.61 -32.14 22.45
N ASN A 546 -19.38 -31.86 21.40
CA ASN A 546 -20.65 -32.54 21.17
C ASN A 546 -20.38 -33.94 20.61
N PRO A 547 -21.01 -35.02 21.10
CA PRO A 547 -20.75 -36.38 20.61
C PRO A 547 -21.03 -36.56 19.10
N GLY A 548 -21.79 -35.63 18.51
CA GLY A 548 -22.15 -35.64 17.10
C GLY A 548 -23.15 -36.75 16.76
N PRO A 549 -23.62 -36.82 15.51
CA PRO A 549 -24.47 -37.90 15.08
C PRO A 549 -23.69 -39.23 15.02
N PRO A 550 -24.32 -40.37 15.31
CA PRO A 550 -23.67 -41.67 15.23
C PRO A 550 -23.13 -41.94 13.83
N ILE A 551 -21.96 -42.58 13.76
CA ILE A 551 -21.31 -42.98 12.51
C ILE A 551 -22.23 -43.97 11.79
N LYS A 552 -22.63 -43.66 10.55
CA LYS A 552 -23.36 -44.57 9.67
C LYS A 552 -22.41 -45.47 8.89
#